data_AF-A0A0A9DW77-F1
#
_entry.id   AF-A0A0A9DW77-F1
#
_cell.length_a   1.000
_cell.length_b   1.000
_cell.length_c   1.000
_cell.angle_alpha   90.00
_cell.angle_beta   90.00
_cell.angle_gamma   90.00
#
_symmetry.space_group_name_H-M   'P 1'
#
loop_
_entity.id
_entity.type
_entity.pdbx_description
1 polymer ?
#
loop_
_entity_poly.entity_id
_entity_poly.type
_entity_poly.pdbx_seq_one_letter_code
_entity_poly.pdbx_strand_id
1 'polypeptide(L)'
;MGHRLHISQDPNSKHLGTTVWDASMVFVKFLEKNSRKGRFCPSKLKGKRVIELGAGCGLAGFGMALLGCNVVTTDQVEVLPLLMRNVERNKSWILQSNSDSGFLKGTN
;
A
#
# COMPACT_ATOMS: atom_id res chain seq x y z
N MET A 1 1.65 12.17 -0.03
CA MET A 1 1.73 11.26 1.13
C MET A 1 3.10 11.27 1.81
N GLY A 2 4.19 11.69 1.16
CA GLY A 2 5.47 11.91 1.84
C GLY A 2 6.18 10.65 2.36
N HIS A 3 5.51 9.50 2.35
CA HIS A 3 6.07 8.21 2.75
C HIS A 3 6.97 7.63 1.67
N ARG A 4 8.07 7.00 2.09
CA ARG A 4 9.00 6.27 1.21
C ARG A 4 8.72 4.78 1.31
N LEU A 5 8.33 4.17 0.19
CA LEU A 5 8.19 2.72 0.07
C LEU A 5 9.44 2.14 -0.60
N HIS A 6 9.87 0.99 -0.13
CA HIS A 6 10.98 0.23 -0.71
C HIS A 6 10.45 -1.06 -1.33
N ILE A 7 10.46 -1.12 -2.66
CA ILE A 7 9.89 -2.24 -3.43
C ILE A 7 11.01 -3.03 -4.09
N SER A 8 11.12 -4.31 -3.73
CA SER A 8 11.99 -5.27 -4.42
C SER A 8 11.28 -5.75 -5.69
N GLN A 9 12.05 -5.89 -6.76
CA GLN A 9 11.60 -6.43 -8.04
C GLN A 9 12.59 -7.49 -8.53
N ASP A 10 12.10 -8.43 -9.32
CA ASP A 10 12.91 -9.39 -10.06
C ASP A 10 12.46 -9.41 -11.52
N PRO A 11 13.06 -8.57 -12.40
CA PRO A 11 12.69 -8.52 -13.81
C PRO A 11 13.14 -9.74 -14.61
N ASN A 12 14.01 -10.59 -14.05
CA ASN A 12 14.52 -11.80 -14.71
C ASN A 12 13.73 -13.06 -14.32
N SER A 13 12.72 -12.92 -13.45
CA SER A 13 11.85 -14.03 -13.08
C SER A 13 10.99 -14.48 -14.27
N LYS A 14 10.57 -15.74 -14.26
CA LYS A 14 9.61 -16.29 -15.24
C LYS A 14 8.16 -15.85 -14.99
N HIS A 15 7.91 -15.12 -13.91
CA HIS A 15 6.58 -14.73 -13.45
C HIS A 15 6.36 -13.23 -13.63
N LEU A 16 5.23 -12.86 -14.23
CA LEU A 16 4.90 -11.45 -14.52
C LEU A 16 4.62 -10.61 -13.25
N GLY A 17 4.40 -11.24 -12.10
CA GLY A 17 4.10 -10.57 -10.83
C GLY A 17 5.32 -10.04 -10.08
N THR A 18 6.54 -10.16 -10.62
CA THR A 18 7.77 -9.79 -9.89
C THR A 18 8.30 -8.39 -10.18
N THR A 19 7.60 -7.60 -10.98
CA THR A 19 7.92 -6.20 -11.27
C THR A 19 6.75 -5.28 -10.92
N VAL A 20 7.06 -4.00 -10.72
CA VAL A 20 6.05 -2.96 -10.52
C VAL A 20 5.47 -2.60 -11.87
N TRP A 21 4.16 -2.76 -11.99
CA TRP A 21 3.42 -2.36 -13.18
C TRP A 21 2.96 -0.92 -13.08
N ASP A 22 2.97 -0.20 -14.21
CA ASP A 22 2.59 1.22 -14.29
C ASP A 22 1.20 1.50 -13.70
N ALA A 23 0.25 0.59 -13.87
CA ALA A 23 -1.09 0.73 -13.31
C ALA A 23 -1.08 0.89 -11.77
N SER A 24 -0.21 0.16 -11.07
CA SER A 24 -0.08 0.29 -9.61
C SER A 24 0.52 1.63 -9.20
N MET A 25 1.46 2.17 -9.99
CA MET A 25 2.03 3.50 -9.80
C MET A 25 0.98 4.59 -10.03
N VAL A 26 0.20 4.49 -11.12
CA VAL A 26 -0.90 5.41 -11.41
C VAL A 26 -1.93 5.39 -10.29
N PHE A 27 -2.29 4.20 -9.78
CA PHE A 27 -3.25 4.07 -8.69
C PHE A 27 -2.74 4.73 -7.39
N VAL A 28 -1.50 4.48 -6.97
CA VAL A 28 -0.94 5.13 -5.78
C VAL A 28 -0.85 6.65 -5.96
N LYS A 29 -0.52 7.13 -7.16
CA LYS A 29 -0.53 8.57 -7.46
C LYS A 29 -1.93 9.18 -7.43
N PHE A 30 -2.94 8.44 -7.90
CA PHE A 30 -4.33 8.81 -7.74
C PHE A 30 -4.73 8.92 -6.27
N LEU A 31 -4.38 7.92 -5.44
CA LEU A 31 -4.63 7.96 -4.00
C LEU A 31 -3.93 9.15 -3.34
N GLU A 32 -2.66 9.39 -3.66
CA GLU A 32 -1.89 10.54 -3.15
C GLU A 32 -2.60 11.86 -3.44
N LYS A 33 -3.01 12.08 -4.70
CA LYS A 33 -3.69 13.31 -5.14
C LYS A 33 -5.06 13.50 -4.46
N ASN A 34 -5.77 12.41 -4.15
CA ASN A 34 -7.12 12.43 -3.60
C ASN A 34 -7.20 12.15 -2.09
N SER A 35 -6.06 11.98 -1.41
CA SER A 35 -6.00 11.61 0.00
C SER A 35 -6.40 12.73 0.98
N ARG A 36 -6.35 13.99 0.56
CA ARG A 36 -6.61 15.13 1.45
C ARG A 36 -8.09 15.35 1.74
N LYS A 37 -8.98 15.09 0.78
CA LYS A 37 -10.43 15.32 0.87
C LYS A 37 -11.17 14.32 -0.02
N GLY A 38 -12.41 13.95 0.35
CA GLY A 38 -13.27 13.06 -0.45
C GLY A 38 -13.28 11.61 0.03
N ARG A 39 -13.67 10.68 -0.86
CA ARG A 39 -13.88 9.26 -0.51
C ARG A 39 -12.61 8.52 -0.10
N PHE A 40 -11.46 8.96 -0.60
CA PHE A 40 -10.15 8.31 -0.40
C PHE A 40 -9.30 8.98 0.69
N CYS A 41 -9.90 9.79 1.57
CA CYS A 41 -9.14 10.38 2.67
C CYS A 41 -9.01 9.41 3.86
N PRO A 42 -7.93 9.49 4.66
CA PRO A 42 -7.70 8.60 5.80
C PRO A 42 -8.88 8.55 6.79
N SER A 43 -9.54 9.69 7.05
CA SER A 43 -10.67 9.74 7.98
C SER A 43 -11.90 8.95 7.53
N LYS A 44 -12.02 8.64 6.23
CA LYS A 44 -13.08 7.79 5.67
C LYS A 44 -12.65 6.35 5.47
N LEU A 45 -11.36 6.08 5.34
CA LEU A 45 -10.84 4.76 4.99
C LEU A 45 -10.24 3.99 6.18
N LYS A 46 -9.84 4.68 7.26
CA LYS A 46 -9.24 4.06 8.44
C LYS A 46 -10.08 2.88 8.96
N GLY A 47 -9.44 1.73 9.12
CA GLY A 47 -10.04 0.48 9.61
C GLY A 47 -10.87 -0.30 8.58
N LYS A 48 -11.09 0.23 7.36
CA LYS A 48 -11.81 -0.53 6.32
C LYS A 48 -10.98 -1.72 5.87
N ARG A 49 -11.66 -2.85 5.65
CA ARG A 49 -11.06 -4.06 5.09
C ARG A 49 -10.92 -3.91 3.58
N VAL A 50 -9.75 -4.18 3.05
CA VAL A 50 -9.44 -4.16 1.62
C VAL A 50 -8.78 -5.47 1.25
N ILE A 51 -9.15 -6.02 0.10
CA ILE A 51 -8.47 -7.15 -0.53
C ILE A 51 -7.90 -6.69 -1.87
N GLU A 52 -6.62 -6.97 -2.11
CA GLU A 52 -5.94 -6.75 -3.39
C GLU A 52 -5.73 -8.11 -4.07
N LEU A 53 -6.18 -8.24 -5.32
CA LEU A 53 -6.06 -9.43 -6.15
C LEU A 53 -4.99 -9.20 -7.21
N GLY A 54 -4.02 -10.10 -7.33
CA GLY A 54 -2.92 -9.95 -8.30
C GLY A 54 -2.00 -8.79 -7.94
N ALA A 55 -1.51 -8.81 -6.70
CA ALA A 55 -0.74 -7.72 -6.11
C ALA A 55 0.64 -7.49 -6.72
N GLY A 56 1.24 -8.52 -7.32
CA GLY A 56 2.62 -8.51 -7.78
C GLY A 56 3.58 -8.11 -6.67
N CYS A 57 4.13 -6.91 -6.80
CA CYS A 57 5.02 -6.32 -5.79
C CYS A 57 4.31 -5.72 -4.56
N GLY A 58 2.98 -5.61 -4.56
CA GLY A 58 2.15 -5.14 -3.44
C GLY A 58 1.93 -3.62 -3.36
N LEU A 59 2.35 -2.86 -4.38
CA LEU A 59 2.38 -1.40 -4.31
C LEU A 59 0.99 -0.77 -4.11
N ALA A 60 -0.04 -1.26 -4.80
CA ALA A 60 -1.39 -0.70 -4.68
C ALA A 60 -2.00 -1.00 -3.30
N GLY A 61 -1.81 -2.21 -2.78
CA GLY A 61 -2.15 -2.58 -1.42
C GLY A 61 -1.47 -1.70 -0.37
N PHE A 62 -0.17 -1.41 -0.53
CA PHE A 62 0.54 -0.50 0.37
C PHE A 62 -0.03 0.93 0.35
N GLY A 63 -0.42 1.44 -0.82
CA GLY A 63 -1.09 2.73 -0.93
C GLY A 63 -2.39 2.80 -0.11
N MET A 64 -3.20 1.74 -0.15
CA MET A 64 -4.41 1.64 0.67
C MET A 64 -4.10 1.48 2.16
N ALA A 65 -3.05 0.74 2.51
CA ALA A 65 -2.63 0.57 3.90
C ALA A 65 -2.12 1.88 4.52
N LEU A 66 -1.45 2.74 3.74
CA LEU A 66 -1.05 4.09 4.12
C LEU A 66 -2.24 5.05 4.32
N LEU A 67 -3.42 4.72 3.78
CA LEU A 67 -4.69 5.40 4.07
C LEU A 67 -5.38 4.87 5.32
N GLY A 68 -4.76 3.94 6.05
CA GLY A 68 -5.29 3.35 7.28
C GLY A 68 -6.19 2.14 7.08
N CYS A 69 -6.27 1.59 5.86
CA CYS A 69 -7.03 0.35 5.64
C CYS A 69 -6.32 -0.87 6.24
N ASN A 70 -7.12 -1.87 6.61
CA ASN A 70 -6.68 -3.22 6.94
C ASN A 70 -6.64 -4.03 5.64
N VAL A 71 -5.45 -4.14 5.03
CA VAL A 71 -5.27 -4.69 3.69
C VAL A 71 -4.81 -6.15 3.75
N VAL A 72 -5.47 -7.01 2.97
CA VAL A 72 -4.99 -8.34 2.61
C VAL A 72 -4.56 -8.30 1.15
N THR A 73 -3.29 -8.55 0.88
CA THR A 73 -2.73 -8.58 -0.47
C THR A 73 -2.52 -10.03 -0.91
N THR A 74 -2.92 -10.35 -2.14
CA THR A 74 -2.97 -11.74 -2.64
C THR A 74 -2.37 -11.83 -4.03
N ASP A 75 -1.74 -12.97 -4.31
CA ASP A 75 -1.22 -13.33 -5.63
C ASP A 75 -1.08 -14.85 -5.75
N GLN A 76 -0.62 -15.33 -6.89
CA GLN A 76 -0.24 -16.71 -7.14
C GLN A 76 0.96 -17.12 -6.28
N VAL A 77 1.05 -18.42 -5.97
CA VAL A 77 2.01 -18.97 -5.00
C VAL A 77 3.47 -18.62 -5.33
N GLU A 78 3.80 -18.51 -6.62
CA GLU A 78 5.14 -18.21 -7.12
C GLU A 78 5.55 -16.74 -6.88
N VAL A 79 4.58 -15.84 -6.74
CA VAL A 79 4.80 -14.40 -6.50
C VAL A 79 4.88 -14.09 -5.00
N LEU A 80 4.22 -14.90 -4.15
CA LEU A 80 4.14 -14.69 -2.71
C LEU A 80 5.51 -14.46 -2.03
N PRO A 81 6.61 -15.17 -2.34
CA PRO A 81 7.90 -14.92 -1.70
C PRO A 81 8.43 -13.49 -1.90
N LEU A 82 8.21 -12.90 -3.08
CA LEU A 82 8.60 -11.51 -3.33
C LEU A 82 7.62 -10.55 -2.64
N LEU A 83 6.32 -10.79 -2.77
CA LEU A 83 5.27 -9.98 -2.16
C LEU A 83 5.44 -9.89 -0.64
N MET A 84 5.64 -11.03 0.05
CA MET A 84 5.85 -11.09 1.49
C MET A 84 7.10 -10.30 1.93
N ARG A 85 8.18 -10.37 1.15
CA ARG A 85 9.40 -9.59 1.42
C ARG A 85 9.14 -8.08 1.34
N ASN A 86 8.34 -7.65 0.36
CA ASN A 86 7.95 -6.25 0.22
C ASN A 86 7.00 -5.82 1.35
N VAL A 87 6.07 -6.68 1.76
CA VAL A 87 5.21 -6.42 2.93
C VAL A 87 6.08 -6.20 4.17
N GLU A 88 7.00 -7.12 4.48
CA GLU A 88 7.82 -7.05 5.68
C GLU A 88 8.70 -5.79 5.70
N ARG A 89 9.31 -5.44 4.56
CA ARG A 89 10.15 -4.25 4.45
C ARG A 89 9.39 -2.94 4.69
N ASN A 90 8.09 -2.90 4.39
CA ASN A 90 7.29 -1.67 4.47
C ASN A 90 6.33 -1.63 5.67
N LYS A 91 6.19 -2.73 6.42
CA LYS A 91 5.23 -2.87 7.52
C LYS A 91 5.40 -1.83 8.62
N SER A 92 6.63 -1.61 9.09
CA SER A 92 6.93 -0.64 10.16
C SER A 92 6.55 0.79 9.75
N TRP A 93 6.92 1.20 8.53
CA TRP A 93 6.60 2.52 7.97
C TRP A 93 5.09 2.74 7.83
N ILE A 94 4.36 1.72 7.37
CA ILE A 94 2.89 1.78 7.24
C ILE A 94 2.22 1.92 8.61
N LEU A 95 2.68 1.18 9.61
CA LEU A 95 2.11 1.24 10.97
C LEU A 95 2.36 2.59 11.65
N GLN A 96 3.55 3.17 11.49
CA GLN A 96 3.87 4.51 12.01
C GLN A 96 2.97 5.58 11.39
N SER A 97 2.80 5.54 10.06
CA SER A 97 1.95 6.49 9.32
C SER A 97 0.49 6.50 9.81
N ASN A 98 -0.01 5.34 10.26
CA ASN A 98 -1.37 5.21 10.78
C ASN A 98 -1.55 5.76 12.21
N SER A 99 -0.46 5.89 12.96
CA SER A 99 -0.45 6.40 14.34
C SER A 99 -0.42 7.93 14.39
N ASP A 100 0.37 8.57 13.53
CA ASP A 100 0.52 10.04 13.50
C ASP A 100 -0.77 10.78 13.10
N SER A 101 -1.66 10.11 12.35
CA SER A 101 -2.98 10.63 11.99
C SER A 101 -3.94 10.85 13.18
N GLY A 102 -3.61 10.33 14.37
CA GLY A 102 -4.40 10.46 15.59
C GLY A 102 -4.13 11.73 16.41
N PHE A 103 -2.94 12.34 16.27
CA PHE A 103 -2.51 13.42 17.17
C PHE A 103 -3.06 14.81 16.78
N LEU A 104 -3.46 15.01 15.52
CA LEU A 104 -3.92 16.31 15.00
C LEU A 104 -5.41 16.62 15.29
N LYS A 105 -6.04 15.95 16.27
CA LYS A 105 -7.45 16.18 16.65
C LYS A 105 -7.66 16.64 18.10
N GLY A 106 -6.61 17.07 18.79
CA GLY A 106 -6.67 17.38 20.22
C GLY A 106 -6.20 18.79 20.59
N THR A 107 -6.76 19.85 20.00
CA THR A 107 -6.72 21.19 20.59
C THR A 107 -8.01 21.94 20.22
N ASN A 108 -8.92 22.03 21.19
CA ASN A 108 -9.98 23.04 21.23
C ASN A 108 -9.35 24.42 21.46
#